data_AF-A0A0H2RTW8-F1
#
_entry.id   AF-A0A0H2RTW8-F1
#
_cell.length_a   1.000
_cell.length_b   1.000
_cell.length_c   1.000
_cell.angle_alpha   90.00
_cell.angle_beta   90.00
_cell.angle_gamma   90.00
#
_symmetry.space_group_name_H-M   'P 1'
#
loop_
_entity.id
_entity.type
_entity.pdbx_description
1 polymer ?
#
loop_
_entity_poly.entity_id
_entity_poly.type
_entity_poly.pdbx_seq_one_letter_code
_entity_poly.pdbx_strand_id
1 'polypeptide(L)'
;MSRLAEPKAAALQIVCSLEAAARLRHGEGELGFDFEHIDWSHGMKLGDLTPSEIYNAETMHELASNRDQLEYIVQLIKALGSSATDLLNHYERHLDPYYAKLSRGIASLPDELLALIFKYAACSQEEGTNYAFYLSQVSRRFRRISLSDKSLWCYLFFRHNTNLQKIARSVDNCGSNCDLHIIIKDDKMVDTHLLDGFMEKCSPFASRLCSISLFGDWCDAWEYEYRYYTLAGTINQLLSCPLSMPRLRELNLTQSRHHDPDDRNHINHI
;
A
#
# COMPACT_ATOMS: atom_id res chain seq x y z
N MET A 1 -0.85 -38.30 27.76
CA MET A 1 -1.14 -37.12 26.91
C MET A 1 0.12 -36.84 26.09
N SER A 2 -0.01 -36.72 24.77
CA SER A 2 1.07 -36.97 23.81
C SER A 2 2.07 -35.82 23.68
N ARG A 3 3.34 -36.07 24.04
CA ARG A 3 4.51 -35.18 23.91
C ARG A 3 4.86 -34.75 22.47
N LEU A 4 4.09 -35.20 21.48
CA LEU A 4 4.19 -34.79 20.06
C LEU A 4 3.26 -33.61 19.71
N ALA A 5 2.42 -33.16 20.64
CA ALA A 5 1.44 -32.11 20.38
C ALA A 5 2.07 -30.70 20.30
N GLU A 6 3.10 -30.43 21.10
CA GLU A 6 3.77 -29.11 21.15
C GLU A 6 4.58 -28.77 19.89
N PRO A 7 5.44 -29.67 19.34
CA PRO A 7 6.17 -29.36 18.11
C PRO A 7 5.23 -29.15 16.91
N LYS A 8 4.10 -29.87 16.89
CA LYS A 8 3.08 -29.73 15.86
C LYS A 8 2.34 -28.40 15.97
N ALA A 9 2.07 -27.92 17.19
CA ALA A 9 1.45 -26.62 17.42
C ALA A 9 2.38 -25.47 16.99
N ALA A 10 3.67 -25.53 17.35
CA ALA A 10 4.67 -24.55 16.92
C ALA A 10 4.85 -24.53 15.39
N ALA A 11 4.93 -25.70 14.75
CA ALA A 11 5.01 -25.79 13.28
C ALA A 11 3.74 -25.25 12.60
N LEU A 12 2.56 -25.53 13.14
CA LEU A 12 1.29 -25.00 12.63
C LEU A 12 1.24 -23.48 12.76
N GLN A 13 1.70 -22.92 13.88
CA GLN A 13 1.79 -21.47 14.08
C GLN A 13 2.73 -20.82 13.06
N ILE A 14 3.89 -21.43 12.78
CA ILE A 14 4.81 -20.95 11.73
C ILE A 14 4.13 -20.97 10.35
N VAL A 15 3.42 -22.04 10.00
CA VAL A 15 2.70 -22.14 8.72
C VAL A 15 1.60 -21.07 8.64
N CYS A 16 0.81 -20.86 9.70
CA CYS A 16 -0.22 -19.82 9.72
C CYS A 16 0.38 -18.41 9.62
N SER A 17 1.52 -18.14 10.28
CA SER A 17 2.23 -16.87 10.16
C SER A 17 2.77 -16.66 8.74
N LEU A 18 3.28 -17.70 8.08
CA LEU A 18 3.72 -17.64 6.68
C LEU A 18 2.55 -17.43 5.71
N GLU A 19 1.41 -18.09 5.93
CA GLU A 19 0.19 -17.86 5.15
C GLU A 19 -0.34 -16.44 5.33
N ALA A 20 -0.32 -15.91 6.56
CA ALA A 20 -0.69 -14.53 6.84
C ALA A 20 0.24 -13.54 6.13
N ALA A 21 1.56 -13.80 6.17
CA ALA A 21 2.56 -13.00 5.46
C ALA A 21 2.35 -13.04 3.94
N ALA A 22 2.04 -14.20 3.38
CA ALA A 22 1.77 -14.37 1.95
C ALA A 22 0.50 -13.63 1.47
N ARG A 23 -0.44 -13.33 2.38
CA ARG A 23 -1.66 -12.55 2.08
C ARG A 23 -1.43 -11.04 2.14
N LEU A 24 -0.32 -10.56 2.68
CA LEU A 24 0.02 -9.14 2.65
C LEU A 24 0.32 -8.74 1.20
N ARG A 25 -0.50 -7.84 0.65
CA ARG A 25 -0.25 -7.27 -0.68
C ARG A 25 1.11 -6.58 -0.68
N HIS A 26 1.94 -6.86 -1.68
CA HIS A 26 3.21 -6.17 -1.90
C HIS A 26 2.96 -4.67 -2.05
N GLY A 27 3.17 -3.94 -0.96
CA GLY A 27 2.99 -2.49 -0.90
C GLY A 27 3.62 -1.93 0.35
N GLU A 28 4.90 -1.55 0.22
CA GLU A 28 5.63 -0.64 1.11
C GLU A 28 5.45 -0.87 2.62
N GLY A 29 6.01 -1.98 3.13
CA GLY A 29 6.28 -2.14 4.54
C GLY A 29 7.48 -3.05 4.70
N GLU A 30 8.44 -2.65 5.54
CA GLU A 30 9.33 -3.64 6.17
C GLU A 30 8.41 -4.76 6.68
N LEU A 31 8.72 -6.01 6.32
CA LEU A 31 8.05 -7.16 6.90
C LEU A 31 8.51 -7.20 8.37
N GLY A 32 7.89 -6.36 9.21
CA GLY A 32 8.13 -6.22 10.64
C GLY A 32 7.61 -7.43 11.39
N PHE A 33 8.04 -8.62 10.97
CA PHE A 33 7.98 -9.81 11.78
C PHE A 33 9.20 -9.79 12.68
N ASP A 34 9.15 -8.93 13.70
CA ASP A 34 9.97 -9.19 14.87
C ASP A 34 9.38 -10.43 15.53
N PHE A 35 10.06 -11.57 15.36
CA PHE A 35 9.77 -12.78 16.10
C PHE A 35 10.21 -12.58 17.57
N GLU A 36 9.51 -11.69 18.27
CA GLU A 36 9.60 -11.58 19.72
C GLU A 36 8.86 -12.78 20.32
N HIS A 37 9.51 -13.94 20.37
CA HIS A 37 8.98 -15.05 21.16
C HIS A 37 9.20 -14.70 22.63
N ILE A 38 8.13 -14.39 23.34
CA ILE A 38 8.12 -14.03 24.76
C ILE A 38 8.79 -15.14 25.63
N ASP A 39 8.85 -16.37 25.13
CA ASP A 39 9.50 -17.52 25.78
C ASP A 39 11.03 -17.67 25.56
N TRP A 40 11.69 -16.86 24.72
CA TRP A 40 13.17 -16.85 24.67
C TRP A 40 13.79 -16.36 26.00
N SER A 41 12.99 -15.84 26.93
CA SER A 41 13.40 -15.49 28.28
C SER A 41 14.07 -16.65 29.04
N HIS A 42 13.77 -17.91 28.70
CA HIS A 42 14.50 -19.08 29.23
C HIS A 42 15.90 -19.25 28.62
N GLY A 43 16.08 -18.91 27.34
CA GLY A 43 17.39 -18.89 26.68
C GLY A 43 18.29 -17.74 27.15
N MET A 44 17.71 -16.61 27.56
CA MET A 44 18.45 -15.49 28.16
C MET A 44 19.11 -15.87 29.49
N LYS A 45 18.49 -16.74 30.29
CA LYS A 45 19.07 -17.26 31.55
C LYS A 45 20.30 -18.15 31.33
N LEU A 46 20.55 -18.60 30.10
CA LEU A 46 21.75 -19.37 29.76
C LEU A 46 23.03 -18.54 29.90
N GLY A 47 22.93 -17.21 29.77
CA GLY A 47 24.06 -16.28 29.95
C GLY A 47 24.50 -16.13 31.41
N ASP A 48 23.61 -16.42 32.36
CA ASP A 48 23.87 -16.34 33.80
C ASP A 48 24.49 -17.63 34.36
N LEU A 49 24.57 -18.68 33.54
CA LEU A 49 25.09 -19.98 33.94
C LEU A 49 26.61 -19.98 34.03
N THR A 50 27.15 -20.13 35.25
CA THR A 50 28.59 -20.28 35.45
C THR A 50 29.01 -21.74 35.23
N PRO A 51 30.15 -22.02 34.57
CA PRO A 51 30.63 -23.40 34.31
C PRO A 51 30.85 -24.27 35.56
N SER A 52 30.83 -23.66 36.75
CA SER A 52 31.03 -24.32 38.05
C SER A 52 29.75 -24.88 38.68
N GLU A 53 28.57 -24.58 38.13
CA GLU A 53 27.31 -25.08 38.68
C GLU A 53 27.08 -26.54 38.27
N ILE A 54 26.86 -27.41 39.26
CA ILE A 54 26.50 -28.81 39.03
C ILE A 54 25.03 -28.83 38.59
N TYR A 55 24.81 -29.01 37.28
CA TYR A 55 23.46 -29.18 36.74
C TYR A 55 22.87 -30.51 37.17
N ASN A 56 21.60 -30.48 37.60
CA ASN A 56 20.85 -31.70 37.79
C ASN A 56 20.50 -32.33 36.42
N ALA A 57 20.14 -33.61 36.43
CA ALA A 57 19.83 -34.34 35.21
C ALA A 57 18.61 -33.78 34.45
N GLU A 58 17.70 -33.11 35.15
CA GLU A 58 16.50 -32.49 34.58
C GLU A 58 16.85 -31.27 33.73
N THR A 59 17.68 -30.36 34.25
CA THR A 59 18.19 -29.20 33.49
C THR A 59 18.99 -29.63 32.26
N MET A 60 19.84 -30.66 32.39
CA MET A 60 20.57 -31.18 31.23
C MET A 60 19.65 -31.80 30.17
N HIS A 61 18.57 -32.47 30.59
CA HIS A 61 17.56 -33.02 29.68
C HIS A 61 16.79 -31.90 28.96
N GLU A 62 16.39 -30.86 29.68
CA GLU A 62 15.69 -29.70 29.12
C GLU A 62 16.57 -28.95 28.11
N LEU A 63 17.84 -28.69 28.44
CA LEU A 63 18.79 -28.04 27.53
C LEU A 63 19.03 -28.85 26.25
N ALA A 64 19.16 -30.18 26.38
CA ALA A 64 19.28 -31.05 25.22
C ALA A 64 18.01 -31.00 24.34
N SER A 65 16.83 -31.08 24.95
CA SER A 65 15.55 -30.97 24.24
C SER A 65 15.40 -29.62 23.53
N ASN A 66 15.74 -28.52 24.19
CA ASN A 66 15.67 -27.17 23.61
C ASN A 66 16.67 -27.01 22.46
N ARG A 67 17.88 -27.56 22.60
CA ARG A 67 18.86 -27.60 21.50
C ARG A 67 18.30 -28.34 20.28
N ASP A 68 17.72 -29.52 20.48
CA ASP A 68 17.16 -30.32 19.39
C ASP A 68 16.00 -29.59 18.68
N GLN A 69 15.14 -28.89 19.45
CA GLN A 69 14.08 -28.05 18.90
C GLN A 69 14.63 -26.88 18.07
N LEU A 70 15.64 -26.17 18.57
CA LEU A 70 16.30 -25.07 17.84
C LEU A 70 16.97 -25.58 16.56
N GLU A 71 17.64 -26.73 16.60
CA GLU A 71 18.24 -27.35 15.43
C GLU A 71 17.17 -27.69 14.38
N TYR A 72 16.02 -28.23 14.80
CA TYR A 72 14.89 -28.48 13.91
C TYR A 72 14.34 -27.18 13.29
N ILE A 73 14.15 -26.12 14.07
CA ILE A 73 13.68 -24.82 13.57
C ILE A 73 14.66 -24.27 12.52
N VAL A 74 15.97 -24.33 12.79
CA VAL A 74 17.00 -23.90 11.84
C VAL A 74 16.94 -24.71 10.54
N GLN A 75 16.76 -26.04 10.62
CA GLN A 75 16.60 -26.89 9.45
C GLN A 75 15.33 -26.56 8.66
N LEU A 76 14.21 -26.34 9.34
CA LEU A 76 12.94 -25.96 8.72
C LEU A 76 13.04 -24.62 7.99
N ILE A 77 13.63 -23.59 8.61
CA ILE A 77 13.84 -22.28 7.98
C ILE A 77 14.73 -22.42 6.73
N LYS A 78 15.79 -23.23 6.79
CA LYS A 78 16.64 -23.51 5.61
C LYS A 78 15.87 -24.19 4.49
N ALA A 79 15.03 -25.18 4.82
CA ALA A 79 14.21 -25.88 3.84
C ALA A 79 13.18 -24.94 3.18
N LEU A 80 12.51 -24.10 3.98
CA LEU A 80 11.58 -23.08 3.50
C LEU A 80 12.28 -22.05 2.62
N GLY A 81 13.43 -21.53 3.05
CA GLY A 81 14.23 -20.59 2.27
C GLY A 81 14.68 -21.17 0.93
N SER A 82 15.10 -22.45 0.93
CA SER A 82 15.46 -23.17 -0.30
C SER A 82 14.26 -23.33 -1.23
N SER A 83 13.11 -23.76 -0.70
CA SER A 83 11.87 -23.91 -1.47
C SER A 83 11.37 -22.58 -2.05
N ALA A 84 11.43 -21.48 -1.28
CA ALA A 84 11.05 -20.15 -1.76
C ALA A 84 12.01 -19.67 -2.86
N THR A 85 13.31 -19.93 -2.72
CA THR A 85 14.33 -19.62 -3.73
C THR A 85 14.09 -20.42 -5.01
N ASP A 86 13.80 -21.72 -4.90
CA ASP A 86 13.50 -22.57 -6.04
C ASP A 86 12.22 -22.12 -6.78
N LEU A 87 11.19 -21.72 -6.03
CA LEU A 87 9.95 -21.18 -6.60
C LEU A 87 10.20 -19.84 -7.31
N LEU A 88 10.95 -18.93 -6.70
CA LEU A 88 11.33 -17.65 -7.33
C LEU A 88 12.10 -17.90 -8.62
N ASN A 89 13.14 -18.75 -8.58
CA ASN A 89 13.91 -19.15 -9.75
C ASN A 89 13.02 -19.76 -10.85
N HIS A 90 12.00 -20.53 -10.48
CA HIS A 90 11.04 -21.09 -11.42
C HIS A 90 10.22 -19.98 -12.10
N TYR A 91 9.68 -19.03 -11.33
CA TYR A 91 8.96 -17.88 -11.87
C TYR A 91 9.86 -17.02 -12.77
N GLU A 92 11.08 -16.69 -12.36
CA GLU A 92 12.04 -15.90 -13.15
C GLU A 92 12.32 -16.56 -14.51
N ARG A 93 12.61 -17.87 -14.53
CA ARG A 93 12.83 -18.60 -15.80
C ARG A 93 11.63 -18.49 -16.76
N HIS A 94 10.42 -18.46 -16.22
CA HIS A 94 9.21 -18.36 -17.02
C HIS A 94 8.86 -16.93 -17.42
N LEU A 95 9.10 -15.95 -16.54
CA LEU A 95 8.72 -14.55 -16.75
C LEU A 95 9.79 -13.73 -17.49
N ASP A 96 11.07 -14.05 -17.32
CA ASP A 96 12.20 -13.35 -17.95
C ASP A 96 12.06 -13.20 -19.46
N PRO A 97 11.65 -14.23 -20.24
CA PRO A 97 11.44 -14.07 -21.67
C PRO A 97 10.35 -13.05 -21.99
N TYR A 98 9.29 -12.97 -21.16
CA TYR A 98 8.21 -12.00 -21.35
C TYR A 98 8.68 -10.60 -20.95
N TYR A 99 9.36 -10.43 -19.82
CA TYR A 99 9.94 -9.14 -19.43
C TYR A 99 10.97 -8.64 -20.45
N ALA A 100 11.79 -9.53 -21.02
CA ALA A 100 12.72 -9.19 -22.08
C ALA A 100 12.00 -8.76 -23.38
N LYS A 101 10.89 -9.42 -23.74
CA LYS A 101 10.08 -9.03 -24.90
C LYS A 101 9.35 -7.70 -24.67
N LEU A 102 8.74 -7.53 -23.50
CA LEU A 102 8.03 -6.31 -23.12
C LEU A 102 8.99 -5.12 -23.04
N SER A 103 10.15 -5.29 -22.40
CA SER A 103 11.16 -4.23 -22.30
C SER A 103 11.69 -3.82 -23.66
N ARG A 104 12.01 -4.78 -24.56
CA ARG A 104 12.41 -4.47 -25.94
C ARG A 104 11.29 -3.80 -26.71
N GLY A 105 10.06 -4.29 -26.60
CA GLY A 105 8.88 -3.72 -27.25
C GLY A 105 8.68 -2.27 -26.83
N ILE A 106 8.58 -2.00 -25.52
CA ILE A 106 8.43 -0.66 -24.95
C ILE A 106 9.61 0.25 -25.32
N ALA A 107 10.84 -0.26 -25.28
CA ALA A 107 12.02 0.52 -25.66
C ALA A 107 12.02 0.89 -27.16
N SER A 108 11.41 0.07 -28.01
CA SER A 108 11.30 0.33 -29.46
C SER A 108 10.16 1.28 -29.85
N LEU A 109 9.18 1.51 -28.98
CA LEU A 109 8.07 2.43 -29.27
C LEU A 109 8.59 3.86 -29.43
N PRO A 110 8.04 4.69 -30.34
CA PRO A 110 8.28 6.14 -30.39
C PRO A 110 7.79 6.87 -29.12
N ASP A 111 8.35 8.05 -28.86
CA ASP A 111 8.00 8.86 -27.68
C ASP A 111 6.51 9.28 -27.71
N GLU A 112 5.93 9.49 -28.90
CA GLU A 112 4.54 9.89 -29.10
C GLU A 112 3.56 8.78 -28.71
N LEU A 113 3.87 7.53 -29.04
CA LEU A 113 3.04 6.38 -28.65
C LEU A 113 3.13 6.14 -27.15
N LEU A 114 4.32 6.29 -26.55
CA LEU A 114 4.49 6.21 -25.11
C LEU A 114 3.72 7.31 -24.38
N ALA A 115 3.75 8.55 -24.88
CA ALA A 115 2.97 9.65 -24.33
C ALA A 115 1.47 9.35 -24.37
N LEU A 116 0.96 8.78 -25.47
CA LEU A 116 -0.44 8.38 -25.58
C LEU A 116 -0.80 7.27 -24.58
N ILE A 117 0.05 6.25 -24.44
CA ILE A 117 -0.13 5.19 -23.43
C ILE A 117 -0.15 5.80 -22.02
N PHE A 118 0.76 6.74 -21.73
CA PHE A 118 0.82 7.40 -20.42
C PHE A 118 -0.45 8.17 -20.12
N LYS A 119 -1.01 8.89 -21.11
CA LYS A 119 -2.30 9.57 -20.94
C LYS A 119 -3.41 8.60 -20.58
N TYR A 120 -3.53 7.47 -21.28
CA TYR A 120 -4.56 6.48 -20.97
C TYR A 120 -4.35 5.83 -19.59
N ALA A 121 -3.10 5.51 -19.23
CA ALA A 121 -2.78 4.95 -17.92
C ALA A 121 -3.05 5.93 -16.78
N ALA A 122 -2.67 7.20 -16.95
CA ALA A 122 -2.85 8.26 -15.97
C ALA A 122 -4.28 8.83 -15.94
N CYS A 123 -5.12 8.56 -16.94
CA CYS A 123 -6.52 8.98 -16.94
C CYS A 123 -7.42 8.04 -16.11
N SER A 124 -6.86 7.00 -15.47
CA SER A 124 -7.66 6.18 -14.58
C SER A 124 -8.18 7.04 -13.43
N GLN A 125 -9.50 7.04 -13.25
CA GLN A 125 -10.17 7.73 -12.14
C GLN A 125 -9.68 7.22 -10.78
N GLU A 126 -8.91 6.15 -10.74
CA GLU A 126 -8.36 5.55 -9.53
C GLU A 126 -7.06 6.21 -9.09
N GLU A 127 -6.01 6.29 -9.93
CA GLU A 127 -4.65 6.59 -9.45
C GLU A 127 -3.87 7.58 -10.32
N GLY A 128 -4.55 8.37 -11.14
CA GLY A 128 -3.95 9.14 -12.24
C GLY A 128 -2.63 9.88 -11.94
N THR A 129 -2.53 10.65 -10.85
CA THR A 129 -1.26 11.33 -10.51
C THR A 129 -0.16 10.41 -10.03
N ASN A 130 -0.54 9.34 -9.34
CA ASN A 130 0.43 8.37 -8.88
C ASN A 130 1.06 7.69 -10.09
N TYR A 131 0.30 7.45 -11.16
CA TYR A 131 0.87 6.96 -12.42
C TYR A 131 1.88 7.92 -13.04
N ALA A 132 1.59 9.23 -13.13
CA ALA A 132 2.57 10.19 -13.65
C ALA A 132 3.88 10.16 -12.84
N PHE A 133 3.77 10.08 -11.52
CA PHE A 133 4.92 9.93 -10.63
C PHE A 133 5.64 8.60 -10.89
N TYR A 134 4.95 7.46 -10.88
CA TYR A 134 5.54 6.14 -11.08
C TYR A 134 6.23 6.02 -12.44
N LEU A 135 5.55 6.45 -13.51
CA LEU A 135 6.11 6.49 -14.87
C LEU A 135 7.41 7.31 -14.89
N SER A 136 7.44 8.46 -14.21
CA SER A 136 8.64 9.30 -14.14
C SER A 136 9.84 8.64 -13.42
N GLN A 137 9.61 7.58 -12.63
CA GLN A 137 10.66 6.84 -11.93
C GLN A 137 11.18 5.63 -12.71
N VAL A 138 10.49 5.17 -13.76
CA VAL A 138 10.87 3.94 -14.50
C VAL A 138 12.19 4.11 -15.26
N SER A 139 12.37 5.19 -16.01
CA SER A 139 13.58 5.46 -16.78
C SER A 139 13.74 6.94 -17.08
N ARG A 140 14.95 7.37 -17.47
CA ARG A 140 15.19 8.76 -17.91
C ARG A 140 14.32 9.15 -19.11
N ARG A 141 14.06 8.20 -20.01
CA ARG A 141 13.19 8.40 -21.18
C ARG A 141 11.74 8.64 -20.73
N PHE A 142 11.23 7.79 -19.84
CA PHE A 142 9.87 7.93 -19.32
C PHE A 142 9.72 9.23 -18.56
N ARG A 143 10.68 9.58 -17.70
CA ARG A 143 10.72 10.86 -17.00
C ARG A 143 10.60 12.05 -17.94
N ARG A 144 11.39 12.07 -19.03
CA ARG A 144 11.34 13.14 -20.04
C ARG A 144 9.95 13.23 -20.67
N ILE A 145 9.37 12.10 -21.07
CA ILE A 145 8.02 12.05 -21.68
C ILE A 145 6.97 12.54 -20.67
N SER A 146 6.96 11.99 -19.46
CA SER A 146 6.01 12.37 -18.41
C SER A 146 6.09 13.85 -18.04
N LEU A 147 7.30 14.42 -17.94
CA LEU A 147 7.47 15.85 -17.65
C LEU A 147 7.15 16.77 -18.84
N SER A 148 7.26 16.27 -20.07
CA SER A 148 6.93 17.05 -21.27
C SER A 148 5.41 17.22 -21.43
N ASP A 149 4.64 16.26 -20.92
CA ASP A 149 3.19 16.28 -20.99
C ASP A 149 2.56 16.71 -19.65
N LYS A 150 2.24 18.01 -19.58
CA LYS A 150 1.67 18.63 -18.39
C LYS A 150 0.34 18.01 -17.97
N SER A 151 -0.43 17.49 -18.94
CA SER A 151 -1.78 16.95 -18.68
C SER A 151 -1.78 15.77 -17.69
N LEU A 152 -0.67 15.03 -17.63
CA LEU A 152 -0.48 13.92 -16.69
C LEU A 152 -0.42 14.37 -15.22
N TRP A 153 -0.14 15.65 -14.95
CA TRP A 153 0.08 16.19 -13.61
C TRP A 153 -1.07 17.05 -13.10
N CYS A 154 -2.14 17.20 -13.89
CA CYS A 154 -3.18 18.18 -13.60
C CYS A 154 -4.38 17.62 -12.84
N TYR A 155 -4.46 16.31 -12.68
CA TYR A 155 -5.29 15.71 -11.65
C TYR A 155 -4.56 15.83 -10.31
N LEU A 156 -5.26 15.93 -9.18
CA LEU A 156 -4.70 15.94 -7.84
C LEU A 156 -5.55 15.01 -6.99
N PHE A 157 -4.94 13.93 -6.49
CA PHE A 157 -5.66 12.91 -5.75
C PHE A 157 -5.46 13.09 -4.25
N PHE A 158 -6.58 13.02 -3.52
CA PHE A 158 -6.60 12.96 -2.07
C PHE A 158 -7.22 11.63 -1.61
N ARG A 159 -6.52 10.99 -0.68
CA ARG A 159 -6.77 9.71 0.01
C ARG A 159 -6.20 9.78 1.43
N HIS A 160 -6.56 8.83 2.28
CA HIS A 160 -6.07 8.74 3.67
C HIS A 160 -4.53 8.70 3.82
N ASN A 161 -3.79 8.25 2.80
CA ASN A 161 -2.32 8.18 2.79
C ASN A 161 -1.65 9.19 1.85
N THR A 162 -2.33 10.31 1.54
CA THR A 162 -1.81 11.29 0.59
C THR A 162 -0.52 11.92 1.10
N ASN A 163 0.54 11.80 0.31
CA ASN A 163 1.77 12.53 0.55
C ASN A 163 1.66 13.94 -0.03
N LEU A 164 1.50 14.94 0.85
CA LEU A 164 1.35 16.35 0.46
C LEU A 164 2.56 16.90 -0.33
N GLN A 165 3.76 16.34 -0.17
CA GLN A 165 4.92 16.72 -0.98
C GLN A 165 4.79 16.24 -2.43
N LYS A 166 4.17 15.07 -2.66
CA LYS A 166 3.88 14.59 -4.04
C LYS A 166 2.89 15.53 -4.72
N ILE A 167 1.88 16.02 -3.99
CA ILE A 167 0.89 16.99 -4.50
C ILE A 167 1.57 18.28 -4.93
N ALA A 168 2.42 18.87 -4.09
CA ALA A 168 3.17 20.07 -4.45
C ALA A 168 3.98 19.90 -5.74
N ARG A 169 4.72 18.78 -5.86
CA ARG A 169 5.48 18.47 -7.08
C ARG A 169 4.60 18.31 -8.33
N SER A 170 3.42 17.68 -8.19
CA SER A 170 2.47 17.56 -9.31
C SER A 170 2.01 18.93 -9.78
N VAL A 171 1.71 19.83 -8.85
CA VAL A 171 1.29 21.19 -9.22
C VAL A 171 2.42 21.97 -9.91
N ASP A 172 3.65 21.86 -9.40
CA ASP A 172 4.84 22.48 -10.02
C ASP A 172 5.02 21.98 -11.47
N ASN A 173 4.79 20.67 -11.70
CA ASN A 173 4.94 20.05 -13.01
C ASN A 173 3.79 20.36 -14.00
N CYS A 174 2.56 20.55 -13.52
CA CYS A 174 1.40 20.89 -14.38
C CYS A 174 1.54 22.30 -15.00
N GLY A 175 2.39 23.18 -14.44
CA GLY A 175 2.64 24.53 -14.95
C GLY A 175 1.44 25.48 -14.81
N SER A 176 1.56 26.76 -15.19
CA SER A 176 0.56 27.80 -14.87
C SER A 176 -0.73 27.78 -15.71
N ASN A 177 -0.70 27.17 -16.90
CA ASN A 177 -1.77 27.33 -17.90
C ASN A 177 -2.73 26.13 -18.00
N CYS A 178 -2.53 25.12 -17.16
CA CYS A 178 -3.34 23.91 -17.22
C CYS A 178 -4.44 23.94 -16.16
N ASP A 179 -5.60 23.42 -16.56
CA ASP A 179 -6.77 23.27 -15.71
C ASP A 179 -6.53 22.12 -14.74
N LEU A 180 -6.82 22.36 -13.46
CA LEU A 180 -6.60 21.40 -12.38
C LEU A 180 -7.89 20.67 -12.02
N HIS A 181 -7.76 19.40 -11.69
CA HIS A 181 -8.87 18.52 -11.35
C HIS A 181 -8.59 17.88 -10.00
N ILE A 182 -9.40 18.16 -8.98
CA ILE A 182 -9.25 17.53 -7.66
C ILE A 182 -10.12 16.27 -7.63
N ILE A 183 -9.54 15.17 -7.16
CA ILE A 183 -10.22 13.91 -6.93
C ILE A 183 -10.00 13.52 -5.46
N ILE A 184 -11.07 13.55 -4.68
CA ILE A 184 -11.07 13.14 -3.27
C ILE A 184 -11.76 11.78 -3.21
N LYS A 185 -11.02 10.76 -2.75
CA LYS A 185 -11.56 9.42 -2.52
C LYS A 185 -11.52 9.09 -1.04
N ASP A 186 -12.70 8.85 -0.50
CA ASP A 186 -12.95 8.40 0.86
C ASP A 186 -13.28 6.91 0.81
N ASP A 187 -12.23 6.09 0.93
CA ASP A 187 -12.35 4.65 1.14
C ASP A 187 -12.33 4.28 2.64
N LYS A 188 -11.97 5.25 3.50
CA LYS A 188 -11.75 5.14 4.95
C LYS A 188 -11.83 6.54 5.55
N MET A 189 -12.18 6.59 6.84
CA MET A 189 -12.16 7.82 7.66
C MET A 189 -10.97 8.73 7.32
N VAL A 190 -11.28 9.89 6.76
CA VAL A 190 -10.31 10.91 6.38
C VAL A 190 -9.96 11.75 7.61
N ASP A 191 -8.67 11.91 7.89
CA ASP A 191 -8.19 12.89 8.85
C ASP A 191 -8.43 14.31 8.29
N THR A 192 -9.23 15.11 8.99
CA THR A 192 -9.54 16.49 8.61
C THR A 192 -8.29 17.35 8.51
N HIS A 193 -7.29 17.14 9.37
CA HIS A 193 -6.05 17.90 9.32
C HIS A 193 -5.26 17.63 8.05
N LEU A 194 -5.33 16.39 7.53
CA LEU A 194 -4.69 16.03 6.27
C LEU A 194 -5.42 16.68 5.09
N LEU A 195 -6.75 16.69 5.12
CA LEU A 195 -7.57 17.36 4.10
C LEU A 195 -7.35 18.88 4.11
N ASP A 196 -7.33 19.50 5.29
CA ASP A 196 -7.04 20.92 5.45
C ASP A 196 -5.66 21.25 4.86
N GLY A 197 -4.64 20.45 5.18
CA GLY A 197 -3.31 20.61 4.61
C GLY A 197 -3.27 20.41 3.10
N PHE A 198 -4.08 19.49 2.55
CA PHE A 198 -4.24 19.32 1.11
C PHE A 198 -4.88 20.55 0.45
N MET A 199 -5.97 21.06 1.04
CA MET A 199 -6.68 22.23 0.53
C MET A 199 -5.84 23.51 0.63
N GLU A 200 -5.07 23.67 1.70
CA GLU A 200 -4.08 24.74 1.84
C GLU A 200 -3.07 24.72 0.69
N LYS A 201 -2.57 23.53 0.32
CA LYS A 201 -1.66 23.37 -0.83
C LYS A 201 -2.33 23.62 -2.18
N CYS A 202 -3.64 23.37 -2.31
CA CYS A 202 -4.39 23.61 -3.54
C CYS A 202 -4.85 25.08 -3.68
N SER A 203 -4.98 25.81 -2.57
CA SER A 203 -5.50 27.18 -2.53
C SER A 203 -4.81 28.16 -3.50
N PRO A 204 -3.47 28.19 -3.66
CA PRO A 204 -2.80 29.06 -4.63
C PRO A 204 -3.23 28.82 -6.08
N PHE A 205 -3.86 27.68 -6.35
CA PHE A 205 -4.26 27.23 -7.69
C PHE A 205 -5.78 27.20 -7.86
N ALA A 206 -6.54 27.75 -6.91
CA ALA A 206 -8.01 27.77 -6.94
C ALA A 206 -8.59 28.38 -8.23
N SER A 207 -7.93 29.39 -8.78
CA SER A 207 -8.31 30.04 -10.05
C SER A 207 -8.21 29.11 -11.26
N ARG A 208 -7.49 28.00 -11.15
CA ARG A 208 -7.28 26.99 -12.21
C ARG A 208 -8.08 25.72 -11.98
N LEU A 209 -8.74 25.57 -10.83
CA LEU A 209 -9.58 24.40 -10.54
C LEU A 209 -10.76 24.38 -11.51
N CYS A 210 -10.83 23.31 -12.30
CA CYS A 210 -11.82 23.09 -13.34
C CYS A 210 -12.86 22.05 -12.91
N SER A 211 -12.42 20.99 -12.21
CA SER A 211 -13.35 20.04 -11.61
C SER A 211 -12.94 19.61 -10.20
N ILE A 212 -13.95 19.25 -9.41
CA ILE A 212 -13.80 18.58 -8.12
C ILE A 212 -14.67 17.31 -8.19
N SER A 213 -14.06 16.16 -7.92
CA SER A 213 -14.77 14.87 -7.89
C SER A 213 -14.59 14.22 -6.54
N LEU A 214 -15.70 13.90 -5.89
CA LEU A 214 -15.77 13.33 -4.55
C LEU A 214 -16.35 11.91 -4.68
N PHE A 215 -15.61 10.93 -4.21
CA PHE A 215 -15.99 9.51 -4.22
C PHE A 215 -15.98 9.00 -2.78
N GLY A 216 -17.09 8.46 -2.30
CA GLY A 216 -17.15 7.90 -0.95
C GLY A 216 -18.54 7.45 -0.57
N ASP A 217 -18.69 7.00 0.67
CA ASP A 217 -19.98 6.65 1.23
C ASP A 217 -20.68 7.90 1.80
N TRP A 218 -21.86 8.24 1.28
CA TRP A 218 -22.64 9.39 1.72
C TRP A 218 -23.77 9.01 2.69
N CYS A 219 -24.00 7.72 2.94
CA CYS A 219 -25.20 7.24 3.64
C CYS A 219 -25.16 7.40 5.16
N ASP A 220 -24.00 7.25 5.81
CA ASP A 220 -23.89 7.25 7.29
C ASP A 220 -23.57 8.63 7.89
N ALA A 221 -23.60 9.66 7.04
CA ALA A 221 -22.89 10.92 7.25
C ALA A 221 -23.60 12.00 8.06
N TRP A 222 -24.91 11.88 8.28
CA TRP A 222 -25.72 13.00 8.78
C TRP A 222 -26.08 12.88 10.26
N GLU A 223 -25.90 11.71 10.88
CA GLU A 223 -26.50 11.41 12.20
C GLU A 223 -25.51 11.17 13.34
N TYR A 224 -24.20 11.03 13.08
CA TYR A 224 -23.22 10.78 14.14
C TYR A 224 -22.33 12.00 14.44
N GLU A 225 -22.49 12.56 15.65
CA GLU A 225 -21.70 13.67 16.23
C GLU A 225 -20.21 13.34 16.51
N TYR A 226 -19.72 12.17 16.12
CA TYR A 226 -18.33 11.81 16.36
C TYR A 226 -17.39 12.52 15.37
N ARG A 227 -16.22 12.93 15.86
CA ARG A 227 -15.16 13.75 15.20
C ARG A 227 -14.59 13.20 13.88
N TYR A 228 -15.15 12.13 13.33
CA TYR A 228 -14.73 11.53 12.09
C TYR A 228 -15.72 11.95 11.01
N TYR A 229 -15.36 12.98 10.26
CA TYR A 229 -16.21 13.49 9.20
C TYR A 229 -16.22 12.52 8.03
N THR A 230 -17.42 12.14 7.64
CA THR A 230 -17.71 11.58 6.33
C THR A 230 -17.45 12.63 5.23
N LEU A 231 -17.39 12.18 3.98
CA LEU A 231 -17.25 13.04 2.81
C LEU A 231 -18.29 14.19 2.73
N ALA A 232 -19.47 14.07 3.35
CA ALA A 232 -20.43 15.17 3.47
C ALA A 232 -19.91 16.29 4.38
N GLY A 233 -19.24 15.95 5.48
CA GLY A 233 -18.51 16.88 6.34
C GLY A 233 -17.34 17.54 5.59
N THR A 234 -16.63 16.78 4.76
CA THR A 234 -15.61 17.31 3.85
C THR A 234 -16.17 18.38 2.92
N ILE A 235 -17.35 18.17 2.32
CA ILE A 235 -18.00 19.22 1.50
C ILE A 235 -18.27 20.47 2.33
N ASN A 236 -18.80 20.35 3.54
CA ASN A 236 -19.06 21.50 4.40
C ASN A 236 -17.78 22.27 4.75
N GLN A 237 -16.65 21.59 4.94
CA GLN A 237 -15.35 22.23 5.14
C GLN A 237 -14.86 22.93 3.86
N LEU A 238 -14.98 22.29 2.70
CA LEU A 238 -14.67 22.91 1.41
C LEU A 238 -15.47 24.20 1.17
N LEU A 239 -16.75 24.19 1.54
CA LEU A 239 -17.64 25.36 1.46
C LEU A 239 -17.32 26.42 2.51
N SER A 240 -16.69 26.04 3.63
CA SER A 240 -16.29 26.97 4.70
C SER A 240 -15.04 27.77 4.33
N CYS A 241 -14.22 27.27 3.40
CA CYS A 241 -13.15 28.05 2.81
C CYS A 241 -13.72 28.99 1.73
N PRO A 242 -13.52 30.32 1.80
CA PRO A 242 -13.94 31.25 0.76
C PRO A 242 -13.03 31.13 -0.47
N LEU A 243 -13.04 29.97 -1.13
CA LEU A 243 -12.30 29.72 -2.35
C LEU A 243 -13.10 30.30 -3.51
N SER A 244 -12.60 31.40 -4.08
CA SER A 244 -13.05 31.83 -5.40
C SER A 244 -12.52 30.83 -6.42
N MET A 245 -13.41 30.00 -6.96
CA MET A 245 -13.10 29.01 -7.98
C MET A 245 -13.74 29.43 -9.32
N PRO A 246 -13.26 30.54 -9.95
CA PRO A 246 -13.90 31.14 -11.11
C PRO A 246 -13.95 30.24 -12.35
N ARG A 247 -13.16 29.16 -12.37
CA ARG A 247 -13.08 28.21 -13.48
C ARG A 247 -13.69 26.84 -13.15
N LEU A 248 -14.29 26.68 -11.97
CA LEU A 248 -14.95 25.43 -11.61
C LEU A 248 -16.18 25.22 -12.51
N ARG A 249 -16.14 24.15 -13.29
CA ARG A 249 -17.21 23.78 -14.24
C ARG A 249 -17.94 22.53 -13.80
N GLU A 250 -17.26 21.65 -13.08
CA GLU A 250 -17.77 20.32 -12.75
C GLU A 250 -17.57 20.04 -11.26
N LEU A 251 -18.67 19.66 -10.59
CA LEU A 251 -18.66 19.08 -9.25
C LEU A 251 -19.32 17.70 -9.34
N ASN A 252 -18.51 16.65 -9.22
CA ASN A 252 -18.97 15.27 -9.34
C ASN A 252 -19.06 14.64 -7.95
N LEU A 253 -20.24 14.13 -7.58
CA LEU A 253 -20.46 13.39 -6.35
C LEU A 253 -20.80 11.95 -6.71
N THR A 254 -19.97 11.00 -6.31
CA THR A 254 -20.18 9.57 -6.60
C THR A 254 -20.30 8.80 -5.31
N GLN A 255 -21.44 8.15 -5.10
CA GLN A 255 -21.63 7.19 -4.01
C GLN A 255 -20.87 5.91 -4.32
N SER A 256 -19.86 5.63 -3.51
CA SER A 256 -19.28 4.29 -3.45
C SER A 256 -20.33 3.39 -2.82
N ARG A 257 -20.74 2.32 -3.52
CA ARG A 257 -21.45 1.24 -2.85
C ARG A 257 -20.38 0.54 -2.02
N HIS A 258 -20.46 0.64 -0.71
CA HIS A 258 -19.59 -0.13 0.16
C HIS A 258 -19.75 -1.60 -0.22
N HIS A 259 -18.72 -2.17 -0.85
CA HIS A 259 -18.73 -3.60 -1.11
C HIS A 259 -18.39 -4.21 0.24
N ASP A 260 -19.41 -4.55 1.01
CA ASP A 260 -19.23 -5.33 2.22
C ASP A 260 -18.57 -6.65 1.80
N PRO A 261 -17.31 -6.90 2.21
CA PRO A 261 -16.61 -8.14 1.84
C PRO A 261 -17.27 -9.38 2.47
N ASP A 262 -18.17 -9.19 3.45
CA ASP A 262 -18.94 -10.25 4.10
C ASP A 262 -20.30 -10.51 3.43
N ASP A 263 -20.73 -9.69 2.46
CA ASP A 263 -21.92 -9.95 1.65
C ASP A 263 -21.64 -10.99 0.54
N ARG A 264 -21.23 -12.19 0.97
CA ARG A 264 -20.97 -13.35 0.10
C ARG A 264 -22.25 -14.05 -0.36
N ASN A 265 -23.42 -13.55 0.03
CA ASN A 265 -24.69 -14.26 -0.19
C ASN A 265 -25.36 -13.96 -1.54
N HIS A 266 -24.80 -13.09 -2.38
CA HIS A 266 -25.45 -12.65 -3.61
C HIS A 266 -24.89 -13.18 -4.95
N ILE A 267 -24.01 -14.18 -4.96
CA ILE A 267 -23.40 -14.67 -6.23
C ILE A 267 -24.12 -15.88 -6.87
N ASN A 268 -25.18 -16.45 -6.29
CA ASN A 268 -25.74 -17.73 -6.78
C ASN A 268 -27.07 -17.68 -7.55
N HIS A 269 -27.29 -16.70 -8.44
CA HIS A 269 -28.34 -16.81 -9.47
C HIS A 269 -27.95 -16.13 -10.79
N ILE A 270 -27.24 -16.85 -11.65
CA ILE A 270 -27.23 -16.67 -13.12
C ILE A 270 -27.47 -18.05 -13.74
#